data_AF-A0A6G0HZ48-F1
#
_entry.id   AF-A0A6G0HZ48-F1
#
_cell.length_a   1.000
_cell.length_b   1.000
_cell.length_c   1.000
_cell.angle_alpha   90.00
_cell.angle_beta   90.00
_cell.angle_gamma   90.00
#
_symmetry.space_group_name_H-M   'P 1'
#
loop_
_entity.id
_entity.type
_entity.pdbx_description
1 polymer ?
#
loop_
_entity_poly.entity_id
_entity_poly.type
_entity_poly.pdbx_seq_one_letter_code
_entity_poly.pdbx_strand_id
1 'polypeptide(L)'
;MILGQPLCLCESSQITTSEERTVRHFHFTAWPDHGVPQGTEFLIHFRGLVRDHIQTEGTGAPTVVHCSAGVGRTGTLIALDVFLQQLEKEKAVGINSFVHKMRQSRPLMVQTESQYVFLHQCIMDSLQQNKMTEDNIYENADMIYENATVLREFNRNA
;
A
#
# COMPACT_ATOMS: atom_id res chain seq x y z
N MET A 1 -2.79 28.66 31.93
CA MET A 1 -3.91 29.45 32.51
C MET A 1 -4.72 29.90 31.31
N ILE A 2 -5.72 29.16 30.84
CA ILE A 2 -7.08 28.91 31.35
C ILE A 2 -7.38 27.39 31.18
N LEU A 3 -7.61 26.60 32.25
CA LEU A 3 -8.92 26.08 32.77
C LEU A 3 -9.78 25.39 31.67
N GLY A 4 -10.35 24.19 31.74
CA GLY A 4 -10.57 23.17 32.77
C GLY A 4 -11.84 22.36 32.42
N GLN A 5 -11.68 21.06 32.08
CA GLN A 5 -12.61 19.89 32.25
C GLN A 5 -13.98 19.81 31.50
N PRO A 6 -14.64 18.61 31.34
CA PRO A 6 -14.46 17.30 32.01
C PRO A 6 -14.29 16.07 31.07
N LEU A 7 -13.46 15.09 31.44
CA LEU A 7 -13.83 13.82 32.11
C LEU A 7 -14.75 12.91 31.26
N CYS A 8 -14.15 11.97 30.52
CA CYS A 8 -14.87 10.77 30.07
C CYS A 8 -14.47 9.64 31.02
N LEU A 9 -15.20 9.52 32.15
CA LEU A 9 -15.19 8.31 32.96
C LEU A 9 -15.93 7.25 32.14
N CYS A 10 -15.19 6.47 31.36
CA CYS A 10 -15.70 5.20 30.89
C CYS A 10 -15.48 4.21 32.04
N GLU A 11 -16.48 4.07 32.90
CA GLU A 11 -16.54 3.00 33.89
C GLU A 11 -16.89 1.71 33.14
N SER A 12 -15.93 1.22 32.35
CA SER A 12 -16.03 -0.13 31.78
C SER A 12 -15.62 -1.07 32.90
N SER A 13 -16.59 -1.80 33.46
CA SER A 13 -16.36 -3.03 34.21
C SER A 13 -15.24 -3.82 33.52
N GLN A 14 -14.05 -3.82 34.09
CA GLN A 14 -12.90 -4.53 33.55
C GLN A 14 -13.24 -6.02 33.60
N ILE A 15 -13.72 -6.55 32.48
CA ILE A 15 -13.62 -7.97 32.19
C ILE A 15 -12.13 -8.18 31.95
N THR A 16 -11.38 -8.48 33.01
CA THR A 16 -10.01 -8.96 32.89
C THR A 16 -10.09 -10.40 32.39
N THR A 17 -10.40 -10.58 31.11
CA THR A 17 -10.07 -11.84 30.44
C THR A 17 -8.55 -11.91 30.40
N SER A 18 -7.99 -13.02 30.91
CA SER A 18 -6.55 -13.35 30.79
C SER A 18 -6.17 -13.73 29.35
N GLU A 19 -6.75 -13.04 28.36
CA GLU A 19 -6.47 -13.25 26.95
C GLU A 19 -5.28 -12.38 26.53
N GLU A 20 -4.19 -13.04 26.16
CA GLU A 20 -3.05 -12.40 25.52
C GLU A 20 -3.25 -12.34 24.00
N ARG A 21 -2.83 -11.24 23.38
CA ARG A 21 -2.88 -11.07 21.92
C ARG A 21 -1.54 -10.56 21.43
N THR A 22 -1.00 -11.22 20.41
CA THR A 22 0.19 -10.75 19.71
C THR A 22 -0.19 -9.61 18.79
N VAL A 23 0.47 -8.47 18.92
CA VAL A 23 0.31 -7.31 18.04
C VAL A 23 1.58 -7.12 17.24
N ARG A 24 1.46 -7.08 15.91
CA ARG A 24 2.57 -6.67 15.03
C ARG A 24 2.42 -5.22 14.64
N HIS A 25 3.47 -4.44 14.89
CA HIS A 25 3.51 -3.03 14.55
C HIS A 25 4.51 -2.78 13.42
N PHE A 26 4.03 -2.20 12.31
CA PHE A 26 4.85 -1.80 11.17
C PHE A 26 5.09 -0.30 11.23
N HIS A 27 6.37 0.10 11.30
CA HIS A 27 6.75 1.50 11.46
C HIS A 27 7.47 1.99 10.20
N PHE A 28 6.79 2.82 9.41
CA PHE A 28 7.41 3.50 8.26
C PHE A 28 8.09 4.80 8.72
N THR A 29 9.42 4.77 8.80
CA THR A 29 10.25 5.85 9.37
C THR A 29 10.74 6.87 8.34
N ALA A 30 10.61 6.57 7.05
CA ALA A 30 11.14 7.40 5.96
C ALA A 30 10.18 8.52 5.50
N TRP A 31 9.05 8.74 6.19
CA TRP A 31 8.13 9.81 5.83
C TRP A 31 8.58 11.15 6.43
N PRO A 32 8.88 12.18 5.62
CA PRO A 32 9.35 13.47 6.12
C PRO A 32 8.26 14.23 6.90
N ASP A 33 8.67 15.04 7.87
CA ASP A 33 7.76 15.88 8.67
C ASP A 33 6.91 16.82 7.81
N HIS A 34 7.49 17.32 6.72
CA HIS A 34 6.80 18.13 5.73
C HIS A 34 6.83 17.44 4.36
N GLY A 35 5.66 17.35 3.72
CA GLY A 35 5.53 16.83 2.35
C GLY A 35 5.33 15.30 2.27
N VAL A 36 5.98 14.72 1.27
CA VAL A 36 5.85 13.31 0.85
C VAL A 36 7.24 12.70 0.66
N PRO A 37 7.38 11.36 0.70
CA PRO A 37 8.65 10.71 0.36
C PRO A 37 9.19 11.13 -1.02
N GLN A 38 10.51 11.16 -1.20
CA GLN A 38 11.15 11.57 -2.47
C GLN A 38 10.91 10.58 -3.62
N GLY A 39 10.63 9.32 -3.30
CA GLY A 39 10.31 8.26 -4.24
C GLY A 39 9.12 7.43 -3.76
N THR A 40 8.50 6.70 -4.66
CA THR A 40 7.31 5.89 -4.39
C THR A 40 7.65 4.46 -3.97
N GLU A 41 8.84 3.99 -4.34
CA GLU A 41 9.33 2.63 -4.18
C GLU A 41 9.27 2.15 -2.73
N PHE A 42 9.74 2.96 -1.79
CA PHE A 42 9.77 2.58 -0.38
C PHE A 42 8.37 2.45 0.22
N LEU A 43 7.43 3.32 -0.18
CA LEU A 43 6.07 3.24 0.35
C LEU A 43 5.30 2.07 -0.28
N ILE A 44 5.47 1.84 -1.58
CA ILE A 44 4.89 0.68 -2.28
C ILE A 44 5.42 -0.62 -1.67
N HIS A 45 6.74 -0.73 -1.46
CA HIS A 45 7.36 -1.90 -0.85
C HIS A 45 6.90 -2.11 0.60
N PHE A 46 6.91 -1.05 1.43
CA PHE A 46 6.41 -1.12 2.81
C PHE A 46 4.97 -1.60 2.86
N ARG A 47 4.11 -1.07 1.97
CA ARG A 47 2.73 -1.52 1.85
C ARG A 47 2.65 -3.00 1.46
N GLY A 48 3.53 -3.49 0.59
CA GLY A 48 3.65 -4.91 0.24
C GLY A 48 3.88 -5.77 1.50
N LEU A 49 4.89 -5.44 2.30
CA LEU A 49 5.20 -6.15 3.55
C LEU A 49 4.01 -6.19 4.53
N VAL A 50 3.28 -5.08 4.66
CA VAL A 50 2.08 -4.99 5.50
C VAL A 50 0.98 -5.90 4.95
N ARG A 51 0.75 -5.88 3.64
CA ARG A 51 -0.30 -6.68 2.98
C ARG A 51 0.00 -8.18 3.06
N ASP A 52 1.24 -8.59 2.84
CA ASP A 52 1.69 -9.97 2.94
C ASP A 52 1.43 -10.52 4.36
N HIS A 53 1.74 -9.71 5.39
CA HIS A 53 1.45 -10.09 6.77
C HIS A 53 -0.06 -10.21 7.03
N ILE A 54 -0.88 -9.25 6.58
CA ILE A 54 -2.35 -9.31 6.75
C ILE A 54 -2.92 -10.58 6.13
N GLN A 55 -2.44 -10.96 4.93
CA GLN A 55 -2.88 -12.17 4.25
C GLN A 55 -2.41 -13.44 4.96
N THR A 56 -1.18 -13.45 5.47
CA THR A 56 -0.59 -14.60 6.17
C THR A 56 -1.27 -14.87 7.51
N GLU A 57 -1.56 -13.81 8.29
CA GLU A 57 -2.23 -13.96 9.59
C GLU A 57 -3.68 -14.44 9.45
N GLY A 58 -4.38 -14.03 8.39
CA GLY A 58 -5.72 -14.54 8.06
C GLY A 58 -6.80 -14.28 9.12
N THR A 59 -6.54 -13.42 10.10
CA THR A 59 -7.44 -13.21 11.27
C THR A 59 -8.75 -12.51 10.91
N GLY A 60 -8.82 -11.84 9.76
CA GLY A 60 -9.94 -10.98 9.38
C GLY A 60 -10.09 -9.73 10.26
N ALA A 61 -9.16 -9.52 11.21
CA ALA A 61 -9.18 -8.36 12.10
C ALA A 61 -8.81 -7.07 11.33
N PRO A 62 -9.39 -5.91 11.70
CA PRO A 62 -9.07 -4.65 11.05
C PRO A 62 -7.62 -4.22 11.33
N THR A 63 -6.94 -3.70 10.31
CA THR A 63 -5.62 -3.08 10.46
C THR A 63 -5.76 -1.65 10.99
N VAL A 64 -5.07 -1.34 12.08
CA VAL A 64 -4.99 0.02 12.61
C VAL A 64 -3.86 0.76 11.92
N VAL A 65 -4.18 1.90 11.28
CA VAL A 65 -3.21 2.79 10.66
C VAL A 65 -3.30 4.17 11.31
N HIS A 66 -2.17 4.72 11.73
CA HIS A 66 -2.14 6.05 12.36
C HIS A 66 -0.95 6.88 11.89
N CYS A 67 -1.03 8.18 12.14
CA CYS A 67 0.08 9.12 12.03
C CYS A 67 0.00 10.07 13.23
N SER A 68 0.17 11.38 13.05
CA SER A 68 -0.10 12.38 14.09
C SER A 68 -1.61 12.60 14.27
N ALA A 69 -2.28 13.24 13.30
CA ALA A 69 -3.74 13.47 13.35
C ALA A 69 -4.57 12.29 12.79
N GLY A 70 -3.92 11.29 12.19
CA GLY A 70 -4.58 10.14 11.57
C GLY A 70 -5.41 10.48 10.33
N VAL A 71 -4.96 11.45 9.51
CA VAL A 71 -5.69 11.89 8.30
C VAL A 71 -4.83 11.96 7.04
N GLY A 72 -3.66 12.62 7.10
CA GLY A 72 -2.76 12.80 5.95
C GLY A 72 -2.07 11.51 5.51
N ARG A 73 -0.91 11.19 6.14
CA ARG A 73 -0.13 9.97 5.86
C ARG A 73 -0.98 8.69 5.98
N THR A 74 -1.85 8.63 6.99
CA THR A 74 -2.82 7.55 7.20
C THR A 74 -3.72 7.38 5.98
N GLY A 75 -4.31 8.47 5.48
CA GLY A 75 -5.17 8.39 4.31
C GLY A 75 -4.43 8.04 3.04
N THR A 76 -3.21 8.54 2.87
CA THR A 76 -2.36 8.17 1.72
C THR A 76 -2.03 6.68 1.72
N LEU A 77 -1.64 6.10 2.87
CA LEU A 77 -1.33 4.66 2.93
C LEU A 77 -2.57 3.80 2.67
N ILE A 78 -3.72 4.13 3.28
CA ILE A 78 -4.98 3.40 3.08
C ILE A 78 -5.43 3.49 1.61
N ALA A 79 -5.37 4.68 1.00
CA ALA A 79 -5.72 4.87 -0.41
C ALA A 79 -4.81 4.05 -1.34
N LEU A 80 -3.48 4.12 -1.13
CA LEU A 80 -2.53 3.34 -1.91
C LEU A 80 -2.77 1.83 -1.79
N ASP A 81 -3.07 1.36 -0.58
CA ASP A 81 -3.38 -0.04 -0.32
C ASP A 81 -4.63 -0.51 -1.09
N VAL A 82 -5.70 0.27 -1.11
CA VAL A 82 -6.89 -0.07 -1.91
C VAL A 82 -6.60 0.02 -3.40
N PHE A 83 -5.88 1.06 -3.84
CA PHE A 83 -5.63 1.27 -5.26
C PHE A 83 -4.80 0.19 -5.92
N LEU A 84 -3.69 -0.30 -5.35
CA LEU A 84 -2.96 -1.39 -6.04
C LEU A 84 -3.74 -2.71 -6.02
N GLN A 85 -4.63 -2.94 -5.05
CA GLN A 85 -5.55 -4.10 -5.10
C GLN A 85 -6.59 -3.96 -6.21
N GLN A 86 -7.13 -2.75 -6.40
CA GLN A 86 -8.05 -2.45 -7.51
C GLN A 86 -7.33 -2.51 -8.87
N LEU A 87 -6.11 -1.98 -8.98
CA LEU A 87 -5.31 -2.14 -10.19
C LEU A 87 -5.07 -3.60 -10.53
N GLU A 88 -4.76 -4.44 -9.54
CA GLU A 88 -4.54 -5.87 -9.77
C GLU A 88 -5.80 -6.56 -10.34
N LYS A 89 -6.97 -6.29 -9.73
CA LYS A 89 -8.24 -6.97 -10.02
C LYS A 89 -9.04 -6.38 -11.18
N GLU A 90 -9.11 -5.05 -11.25
CA GLU A 90 -10.01 -4.28 -12.11
C GLU A 90 -9.26 -3.55 -13.22
N LYS A 91 -7.92 -3.46 -13.15
CA LYS A 91 -7.06 -2.69 -14.07
C LYS A 91 -7.45 -1.20 -14.17
N ALA A 92 -8.17 -0.69 -13.18
CA ALA A 92 -8.66 0.68 -13.12
C ALA A 92 -8.72 1.16 -11.67
N VAL A 93 -8.51 2.47 -11.46
CA VAL A 93 -8.65 3.12 -10.15
C VAL A 93 -9.31 4.49 -10.27
N GLY A 94 -10.24 4.78 -9.36
CA GLY A 94 -10.90 6.08 -9.24
C GLY A 94 -10.33 6.87 -8.05
N ILE A 95 -9.22 7.59 -8.25
CA ILE A 95 -8.52 8.25 -7.13
C ILE A 95 -9.40 9.32 -6.46
N ASN A 96 -10.01 10.20 -7.25
CA ASN A 96 -10.86 11.28 -6.73
C ASN A 96 -12.08 10.72 -5.97
N SER A 97 -12.81 9.79 -6.59
CA SER A 97 -14.03 9.22 -6.01
C SER A 97 -13.73 8.45 -4.72
N PHE A 98 -12.62 7.72 -4.67
CA PHE A 98 -12.23 7.00 -3.48
C PHE A 98 -11.79 7.93 -2.35
N VAL A 99 -10.97 8.95 -2.63
CA VAL A 99 -10.57 9.94 -1.62
C VAL A 99 -11.79 10.70 -1.09
N HIS A 100 -12.74 11.05 -1.96
CA HIS A 100 -14.02 11.62 -1.54
C HIS A 100 -14.79 10.69 -0.60
N LYS A 101 -14.91 9.40 -0.94
CA LYS A 101 -15.54 8.38 -0.08
C LYS A 101 -14.82 8.25 1.26
N MET A 102 -13.50 8.23 1.29
CA MET A 102 -12.73 8.19 2.54
C MET A 102 -13.03 9.41 3.42
N ARG A 103 -13.19 10.59 2.82
CA ARG A 103 -13.52 11.84 3.51
C ARG A 103 -14.93 11.85 4.10
N GLN A 104 -15.84 11.02 3.59
CA GLN A 104 -17.16 10.79 4.20
C GLN A 104 -17.07 9.94 5.48
N SER A 105 -16.10 9.02 5.57
CA SER A 105 -15.89 8.19 6.77
C SER A 105 -15.03 8.87 7.85
N ARG A 106 -14.04 9.67 7.44
CA ARG A 106 -13.17 10.44 8.34
C ARG A 106 -12.76 11.73 7.63
N PRO A 107 -12.91 12.92 8.24
CA PRO A 107 -12.57 14.17 7.56
C PRO A 107 -11.06 14.26 7.25
N LEU A 108 -10.72 15.02 6.21
CA LEU A 108 -9.34 15.37 5.82
C LEU A 108 -8.43 14.22 5.39
N MET A 109 -8.99 13.03 5.09
CA MET A 109 -8.20 11.93 4.53
C MET A 109 -7.49 12.37 3.25
N VAL A 110 -6.18 12.09 3.18
CA VAL A 110 -5.26 12.67 2.19
C VAL A 110 -5.31 14.20 2.28
N GLN A 111 -4.53 14.75 3.21
CA GLN A 111 -4.72 16.09 3.73
C GLN A 111 -4.19 17.18 2.79
N THR A 112 -3.07 16.93 2.13
CA THR A 112 -2.39 17.93 1.29
C THR A 112 -2.49 17.57 -0.19
N GLU A 113 -2.36 18.58 -1.05
CA GLU A 113 -2.24 18.40 -2.50
C GLU A 113 -1.05 17.50 -2.84
N SER A 114 0.11 17.73 -2.19
CA SER A 114 1.31 16.91 -2.42
C SER A 114 1.07 15.42 -2.14
N GLN A 115 0.29 15.07 -1.11
CA GLN A 115 -0.10 13.69 -0.82
C GLN A 115 -1.02 13.11 -1.90
N TYR A 116 -1.92 13.94 -2.44
CA TYR A 116 -2.82 13.54 -3.53
C TYR A 116 -2.05 13.31 -4.83
N VAL A 117 -1.15 14.21 -5.21
CA VAL A 117 -0.23 14.06 -6.36
C VAL A 117 0.66 12.83 -6.18
N PHE A 118 1.19 12.63 -4.97
CA PHE A 118 2.03 11.46 -4.67
C PHE A 118 1.28 10.13 -4.83
N LEU A 119 -0.02 10.07 -4.51
CA LEU A 119 -0.85 8.89 -4.83
C LEU A 119 -0.86 8.60 -6.32
N HIS A 120 -1.11 9.62 -7.16
CA HIS A 120 -1.06 9.47 -8.61
C HIS A 120 0.31 8.95 -9.07
N GLN A 121 1.40 9.48 -8.52
CA GLN A 121 2.75 9.00 -8.83
C GLN A 121 2.94 7.52 -8.47
N CYS A 122 2.52 7.09 -7.27
CA CYS A 122 2.60 5.68 -6.87
C CYS A 122 1.85 4.75 -7.85
N ILE A 123 0.67 5.16 -8.32
CA ILE A 123 -0.10 4.39 -9.29
C ILE A 123 0.61 4.32 -10.63
N MET A 124 1.15 5.43 -11.13
CA MET A 124 1.91 5.45 -12.39
C MET A 124 3.14 4.56 -12.33
N ASP A 125 3.93 4.66 -11.26
CA ASP A 125 5.17 3.88 -11.09
C ASP A 125 4.87 2.38 -10.98
N SER A 126 3.78 2.01 -10.29
CA SER A 126 3.34 0.61 -10.18
C SER A 126 2.93 0.02 -11.54
N LEU A 127 2.38 0.82 -12.45
CA LEU A 127 2.05 0.39 -13.81
C LEU A 127 3.29 0.24 -14.69
N GLN A 128 4.30 1.09 -14.52
CA GLN A 128 5.55 1.02 -15.28
C GLN A 128 6.38 -0.22 -14.90
N GLN A 129 6.44 -0.57 -13.61
CA GLN A 129 7.13 -1.79 -13.17
C GLN A 129 6.54 -3.07 -13.77
N ASN A 130 5.21 -3.12 -13.95
CA ASN A 130 4.57 -4.24 -14.62
C ASN A 130 4.97 -4.31 -16.10
N LYS A 131 5.00 -3.18 -16.82
CA LYS A 131 5.43 -3.14 -18.23
C LYS A 131 6.86 -3.60 -18.41
N MET A 132 7.80 -3.10 -17.61
CA MET A 132 9.20 -3.55 -17.70
C MET A 132 9.33 -5.05 -17.43
N THR A 133 8.52 -5.60 -16.53
CA THR A 133 8.53 -7.04 -16.24
C THR A 133 7.96 -7.84 -17.40
N GLU A 134 6.84 -7.39 -17.99
CA GLU A 134 6.24 -8.00 -19.19
C GLU A 134 7.20 -7.94 -20.38
N ASP A 135 7.72 -6.76 -20.72
CA ASP A 135 8.65 -6.56 -21.84
C ASP A 135 9.91 -7.43 -21.70
N ASN A 136 10.51 -7.49 -20.50
CA ASN A 136 11.66 -8.36 -20.24
C ASN A 136 11.32 -9.86 -20.40
N ILE A 137 10.10 -10.29 -20.07
CA ILE A 137 9.69 -11.69 -20.25
C ILE A 137 9.55 -12.01 -21.74
N TYR A 138 8.94 -11.12 -22.53
CA TYR A 138 8.79 -11.31 -23.97
C TYR A 138 10.14 -11.28 -24.70
N GLU A 139 11.02 -10.32 -24.40
CA GLU A 139 12.36 -10.25 -24.98
C GLU A 139 13.20 -11.50 -24.66
N ASN A 140 13.15 -12.00 -23.42
CA ASN A 140 13.84 -13.24 -23.06
C ASN A 140 13.19 -14.47 -23.70
N ALA A 141 11.87 -14.53 -23.83
CA ALA A 141 11.16 -15.65 -24.45
C ALA A 141 11.49 -15.79 -25.95
N ASP A 142 11.58 -14.68 -26.68
CA ASP A 142 11.97 -14.67 -28.08
C ASP A 142 13.40 -15.18 -28.26
N MET A 143 14.33 -14.73 -27.41
CA MET A 143 15.71 -15.27 -27.41
C MET A 143 15.79 -16.75 -27.01
N ILE A 144 14.93 -17.22 -26.08
CA ILE A 144 14.83 -18.64 -25.72
C ILE A 144 14.35 -19.46 -26.93
N TYR A 145 13.36 -18.96 -27.67
CA TYR A 145 12.83 -19.64 -28.86
C TYR A 145 13.85 -19.68 -30.01
N GLU A 146 14.57 -18.59 -30.26
CA GLU A 146 15.67 -18.54 -31.23
C GLU A 146 16.76 -19.55 -30.87
N ASN A 147 17.25 -19.53 -29.63
CA ASN A 147 18.29 -20.47 -29.17
C ASN A 147 17.85 -21.93 -29.25
N ALA A 148 16.61 -22.24 -28.89
CA ALA A 148 16.06 -23.59 -29.00
C ALA A 148 15.96 -24.06 -30.46
N THR A 149 15.68 -23.15 -31.39
CA THR A 149 15.60 -23.45 -32.83
C THR A 149 17.00 -23.69 -33.41
N VAL A 150 17.96 -22.83 -33.09
CA VAL A 150 19.38 -22.99 -33.48
C VAL A 150 19.96 -24.31 -32.95
N LEU A 151 19.66 -24.70 -31.71
CA LEU A 151 20.08 -25.99 -31.15
C LEU A 151 19.46 -27.20 -31.87
N ARG A 152 18.20 -27.11 -32.31
CA ARG A 152 17.56 -28.16 -33.10
C ARG A 152 18.17 -28.28 -34.49
N GLU A 153 18.54 -27.17 -35.11
CA GLU A 153 19.21 -27.16 -36.41
C GLU A 153 20.65 -27.68 -36.30
N PHE A 154 21.37 -27.32 -35.23
CA PHE A 154 22.71 -27.83 -34.95
C PHE A 154 22.71 -29.36 -34.74
N ASN A 155 21.76 -29.88 -33.94
CA ASN A 155 21.62 -31.32 -33.69
C ASN A 155 21.11 -32.12 -34.89
N ARG A 156 20.55 -31.46 -35.91
CA ARG A 156 20.09 -32.11 -37.15
C ARG A 156 21.18 -32.17 -38.22
N ASN A 157 22.24 -31.36 -38.08
CA ASN A 157 23.36 -31.23 -39.01
C ASN A 157 24.67 -31.84 -38.47
N ALA A 158 24.62 -32.50 -37.31
CA ALA A 158 25.70 -33.29 -36.72
C ALA A 158 25.37 -34.79 -36.84
#